data_AF-A0A2A8D540-F1
#
_entry.id   AF-A0A2A8D540-F1
#
_cell.length_a   1.000
_cell.length_b   1.000
_cell.length_c   1.000
_cell.angle_alpha   90.00
_cell.angle_beta   90.00
_cell.angle_gamma   90.00
#
_symmetry.space_group_name_H-M   'P 1'
#
loop_
_entity.id
_entity.type
_entity.pdbx_description
1 polymer ?
#
loop_
_entity_poly.entity_id
_entity_poly.type
_entity_poly.pdbx_seq_one_letter_code
_entity_poly.pdbx_strand_id
1 'polypeptide(L)'
;MKLRTIVRLMLAFVSLVLVAPLNSLPVSAVEAKPAQPAPAQNQNIDPVQSPNSGDRDGDHIPDELERDGYDINNDGIPEIDFPKMGADPNHKDIFVEMDYMPGELASEEELDRIVQSFADINISNPDGRTGINLHLDAGAARGPKYNLGGGEQVKWQVLSDDIGNNAGNWARFKASHFNQRRDGLFHYMVWGDYYVQQQNGESGSSGLGQLGGRDFMVTVGKTHWNNNKGNMSDIRVGTFIHELGHNLGLQHGGDADEKGEKGKPQYFSVMNYNYQLTGVPKADGTKYFGYLQQDMPTLKEWALDERKGFGPQARGYMYRPNSEAVLRPADGPVDLNGNGEIDHGIYALDLDRDGMKGWLTAPSDLKKLSFGAVFGRGADETIPEPKVEINPITADDARELDLIS
;
A
#
# COMPACT_ATOMS: atom_id res chain seq x y z
N MET A 1 16.29 -3.79 -80.04
CA MET A 1 15.86 -5.03 -80.74
C MET A 1 14.52 -5.48 -80.17
N LYS A 2 13.49 -5.55 -81.04
CA LYS A 2 12.23 -6.35 -81.04
C LYS A 2 11.45 -6.51 -79.69
N LEU A 3 10.25 -5.98 -79.43
CA LEU A 3 8.96 -5.77 -80.14
C LEU A 3 7.94 -6.94 -80.06
N ARG A 4 6.80 -6.68 -79.37
CA ARG A 4 5.42 -7.27 -79.46
C ARG A 4 5.22 -8.72 -78.93
N THR A 5 4.07 -9.17 -78.39
CA THR A 5 2.65 -8.96 -78.79
C THR A 5 1.66 -9.41 -77.69
N ILE A 6 0.50 -8.73 -77.61
CA ILE A 6 -0.75 -9.07 -76.88
C ILE A 6 -1.67 -9.92 -77.78
N VAL A 7 -2.38 -10.94 -77.28
CA VAL A 7 -3.65 -11.41 -77.90
C VAL A 7 -4.67 -11.90 -76.83
N ARG A 8 -5.91 -11.41 -76.97
CA ARG A 8 -7.19 -11.80 -76.32
C ARG A 8 -7.92 -12.89 -77.12
N LEU A 9 -8.77 -13.69 -76.48
CA LEU A 9 -9.98 -14.31 -77.09
C LEU A 9 -10.97 -14.67 -75.95
N MET A 10 -12.11 -14.00 -75.73
CA MET A 10 -13.43 -13.99 -76.41
C MET A 10 -14.34 -15.22 -76.14
N LEU A 11 -15.59 -14.89 -75.77
CA LEU A 11 -16.75 -15.63 -75.25
C LEU A 11 -17.23 -16.86 -76.07
N ALA A 12 -17.96 -17.77 -75.40
CA ALA A 12 -19.30 -18.19 -75.85
C ALA A 12 -20.13 -18.86 -74.72
N PHE A 13 -21.36 -18.37 -74.54
CA PHE A 13 -22.45 -18.93 -73.75
C PHE A 13 -23.08 -20.15 -74.43
N VAL A 14 -23.47 -21.17 -73.67
CA VAL A 14 -24.58 -22.07 -74.05
C VAL A 14 -25.47 -22.31 -72.84
N SER A 15 -26.69 -21.81 -72.94
CA SER A 15 -27.80 -22.03 -72.02
C SER A 15 -28.39 -23.43 -72.20
N LEU A 16 -28.74 -24.11 -71.11
CA LEU A 16 -29.73 -25.18 -71.12
C LEU A 16 -30.83 -24.86 -70.11
N VAL A 17 -32.03 -24.67 -70.66
CA VAL A 17 -33.28 -24.41 -69.96
C VAL A 17 -33.92 -25.75 -69.61
N LEU A 18 -34.35 -25.94 -68.35
CA LEU A 18 -35.42 -26.87 -68.01
C LEU A 18 -36.54 -26.12 -67.26
N VAL A 19 -37.76 -26.46 -67.63
CA VAL A 19 -39.01 -25.72 -67.42
C VAL A 19 -39.86 -26.39 -66.33
N ALA A 20 -40.26 -25.58 -65.33
CA ALA A 20 -41.54 -25.58 -64.56
C ALA A 20 -41.90 -26.78 -63.63
N PRO A 21 -42.78 -26.59 -62.60
CA PRO A 21 -43.73 -25.49 -62.43
C PRO A 21 -43.70 -24.70 -61.12
N LEU A 22 -44.27 -23.50 -61.25
CA LEU A 22 -44.59 -22.51 -60.23
C LEU A 22 -45.69 -22.97 -59.27
N ASN A 23 -45.51 -22.59 -58.00
CA ASN A 23 -46.48 -22.03 -57.04
C ASN A 23 -45.83 -22.26 -55.65
N SER A 24 -45.43 -21.28 -54.83
CA SER A 24 -45.98 -19.96 -54.52
C SER A 24 -44.91 -19.10 -53.82
N LEU A 25 -44.80 -17.81 -54.17
CA LEU A 25 -44.10 -16.75 -53.41
C LEU A 25 -45.11 -16.04 -52.46
N PRO A 26 -44.73 -15.12 -51.54
CA PRO A 26 -43.40 -14.59 -51.16
C PRO A 26 -43.15 -14.73 -49.63
N VAL A 27 -41.96 -14.44 -49.08
CA VAL A 27 -41.59 -13.14 -48.50
C VAL A 27 -40.07 -12.93 -48.64
N SER A 28 -39.72 -11.72 -49.07
CA SER A 28 -38.39 -11.23 -49.40
C SER A 28 -37.28 -11.57 -48.41
N ALA A 29 -36.17 -12.03 -48.98
CA ALA A 29 -34.85 -11.92 -48.42
C ALA A 29 -34.44 -10.45 -48.30
N VAL A 30 -33.80 -10.11 -47.18
CA VAL A 30 -32.86 -8.99 -47.11
C VAL A 30 -31.49 -9.60 -46.85
N GLU A 31 -30.54 -9.24 -47.71
CA GLU A 31 -29.14 -9.64 -47.68
C GLU A 31 -28.52 -9.51 -46.28
N ALA A 32 -27.86 -10.57 -45.82
CA ALA A 32 -27.03 -10.53 -44.62
C ALA A 32 -25.76 -9.71 -44.91
N LYS A 33 -25.73 -8.48 -44.39
CA LYS A 33 -24.53 -7.65 -44.25
C LYS A 33 -23.54 -8.37 -43.32
N PRO A 34 -22.21 -8.33 -43.57
CA PRO A 34 -21.23 -8.89 -42.63
C PRO A 34 -21.39 -8.21 -41.26
N ALA A 35 -21.48 -9.02 -40.20
CA ALA A 35 -21.61 -8.54 -38.84
C ALA A 35 -20.38 -7.70 -38.47
N GLN A 36 -20.61 -6.43 -38.21
CA GLN A 36 -19.70 -5.54 -37.50
C GLN A 36 -19.56 -6.10 -36.07
N PRO A 37 -18.34 -6.16 -35.47
CA PRO A 37 -18.21 -6.57 -34.07
C PRO A 37 -19.12 -5.68 -33.21
N ALA A 38 -19.91 -6.32 -32.35
CA ALA A 38 -20.73 -5.59 -31.39
C ALA A 38 -19.81 -4.71 -30.52
N PRO A 39 -20.14 -3.42 -30.30
CA PRO A 39 -19.45 -2.65 -29.28
C PRO A 39 -19.66 -3.37 -27.94
N ALA A 40 -18.56 -3.58 -27.22
CA ALA A 40 -18.59 -4.12 -25.87
C ALA A 40 -19.57 -3.28 -25.04
N GLN A 41 -20.66 -3.91 -24.59
CA GLN A 41 -21.57 -3.29 -23.66
C GLN A 41 -20.88 -3.33 -22.29
N ASN A 42 -20.20 -2.24 -21.93
CA ASN A 42 -19.93 -1.93 -20.53
C ASN A 42 -21.28 -1.83 -19.83
N GLN A 43 -21.71 -2.92 -19.21
CA GLN A 43 -22.78 -2.86 -18.24
C GLN A 43 -22.28 -2.02 -17.08
N ASN A 44 -23.10 -1.10 -16.58
CA ASN A 44 -22.86 -0.31 -15.38
C ASN A 44 -22.31 -1.18 -14.25
N ILE A 45 -20.99 -1.26 -14.10
CA ILE A 45 -20.38 -1.72 -12.87
C ILE A 45 -20.21 -0.46 -12.03
N ASP A 46 -21.17 -0.22 -11.16
CA ASP A 46 -20.95 0.61 -9.99
C ASP A 46 -19.93 -0.16 -9.14
N PRO A 47 -18.67 0.30 -8.99
CA PRO A 47 -17.59 -0.50 -8.38
C PRO A 47 -17.84 -0.84 -6.90
N VAL A 48 -18.95 -0.36 -6.33
CA VAL A 48 -19.38 -0.56 -4.93
C VAL A 48 -20.39 -1.72 -4.77
N GLN A 49 -20.90 -2.34 -5.84
CA GLN A 49 -22.06 -3.27 -5.73
C GLN A 49 -21.89 -4.71 -6.25
N SER A 50 -20.72 -5.17 -6.71
CA SER A 50 -20.58 -6.58 -7.18
C SER A 50 -19.20 -7.21 -6.86
N PRO A 51 -19.00 -7.75 -5.65
CA PRO A 51 -17.68 -8.15 -5.15
C PRO A 51 -17.14 -9.53 -5.58
N ASN A 52 -17.73 -10.26 -6.54
CA ASN A 52 -17.35 -11.67 -6.76
C ASN A 52 -17.30 -12.18 -8.22
N SER A 53 -17.13 -11.29 -9.20
CA SER A 53 -16.67 -11.70 -10.54
C SER A 53 -15.82 -10.61 -11.17
N GLY A 54 -14.54 -10.55 -10.82
CA GLY A 54 -13.59 -9.68 -11.54
C GLY A 54 -12.55 -8.96 -10.69
N ASP A 55 -12.07 -9.52 -9.58
CA ASP A 55 -10.83 -9.11 -8.91
C ASP A 55 -10.15 -10.41 -8.49
N ARG A 56 -9.19 -10.87 -9.28
CA ARG A 56 -8.61 -12.22 -9.16
C ARG A 56 -7.52 -12.28 -8.10
N ASP A 57 -6.75 -11.21 -7.93
CA ASP A 57 -5.68 -11.19 -6.94
C ASP A 57 -6.13 -10.63 -5.59
N GLY A 58 -7.27 -9.95 -5.50
CA GLY A 58 -7.92 -9.48 -4.29
C GLY A 58 -7.29 -8.21 -3.73
N ASP A 59 -6.83 -7.30 -4.58
CA ASP A 59 -6.30 -5.99 -4.19
C ASP A 59 -7.36 -4.87 -4.18
N HIS A 60 -8.62 -5.21 -4.48
CA HIS A 60 -9.76 -4.29 -4.52
C HIS A 60 -9.76 -3.34 -5.73
N ILE A 61 -9.00 -3.66 -6.77
CA ILE A 61 -9.09 -3.09 -8.11
C ILE A 61 -9.66 -4.16 -9.03
N PRO A 62 -10.77 -3.90 -9.75
CA PRO A 62 -11.31 -4.90 -10.65
C PRO A 62 -10.37 -5.21 -11.85
N ASP A 63 -10.23 -6.49 -12.21
CA ASP A 63 -9.53 -7.05 -13.38
C ASP A 63 -9.79 -6.27 -14.68
N GLU A 64 -11.00 -5.73 -14.84
CA GLU A 64 -11.38 -4.93 -16.01
C GLU A 64 -10.73 -3.56 -16.00
N LEU A 65 -10.66 -2.89 -14.83
CA LEU A 65 -9.98 -1.61 -14.71
C LEU A 65 -8.47 -1.79 -14.89
N GLU A 66 -7.89 -2.82 -14.30
CA GLU A 66 -6.46 -3.11 -14.40
C GLU A 66 -6.03 -3.43 -15.84
N ARG A 67 -6.90 -4.09 -16.62
CA ARG A 67 -6.62 -4.50 -18.01
C ARG A 67 -6.97 -3.44 -19.05
N ASP A 68 -8.08 -2.72 -18.86
CA ASP A 68 -8.64 -1.84 -19.89
C ASP A 68 -8.57 -0.35 -19.50
N GLY A 69 -8.24 -0.04 -18.24
CA GLY A 69 -8.28 1.31 -17.67
C GLY A 69 -9.71 1.72 -17.27
N TYR A 70 -9.82 2.82 -16.52
CA TYR A 70 -11.11 3.38 -16.13
C TYR A 70 -11.54 4.48 -17.10
N ASP A 71 -12.39 4.12 -18.06
CA ASP A 71 -13.06 5.03 -18.99
C ASP A 71 -14.48 5.35 -18.48
N ILE A 72 -14.62 6.48 -17.79
CA ILE A 72 -15.86 6.90 -17.13
C ILE A 72 -16.84 7.48 -18.15
N ASN A 73 -16.32 8.17 -19.17
CA ASN A 73 -17.15 8.89 -20.13
C ASN A 73 -17.51 8.05 -21.37
N ASN A 74 -16.92 6.86 -21.51
CA ASN A 74 -17.07 5.90 -22.62
C ASN A 74 -16.69 6.49 -24.00
N ASP A 75 -15.67 7.36 -24.05
CA ASP A 75 -15.14 7.90 -25.30
C ASP A 75 -14.03 7.04 -25.93
N GLY A 76 -13.64 5.95 -25.24
CA GLY A 76 -12.60 5.02 -25.65
C GLY A 76 -11.19 5.44 -25.19
N ILE A 77 -11.07 6.49 -24.38
CA ILE A 77 -9.81 6.95 -23.77
C ILE A 77 -9.98 6.88 -22.25
N PRO A 78 -9.30 5.95 -21.56
CA PRO A 78 -9.42 5.84 -20.11
C PRO A 78 -8.88 7.09 -19.44
N GLU A 79 -9.61 7.61 -18.44
CA GLU A 79 -9.15 8.72 -17.63
C GLU A 79 -8.17 8.28 -16.54
N ILE A 80 -8.20 7.01 -16.17
CA ILE A 80 -7.15 6.36 -15.38
C ILE A 80 -6.66 5.13 -16.14
N ASP A 81 -5.46 5.22 -16.69
CA ASP A 81 -4.87 4.17 -17.52
C ASP A 81 -4.03 3.20 -16.66
N PHE A 82 -4.70 2.40 -15.83
CA PHE A 82 -4.05 1.38 -14.98
C PHE A 82 -3.08 0.46 -15.75
N PRO A 83 -3.39 -0.03 -16.97
CA PRO A 83 -2.44 -0.83 -17.74
C PRO A 83 -1.13 -0.10 -18.01
N LYS A 84 -1.19 1.20 -18.37
CA LYS A 84 0.03 2.00 -18.56
C LYS A 84 0.73 2.35 -17.27
N MET A 85 0.02 2.40 -16.15
CA MET A 85 0.62 2.58 -14.83
C MET A 85 1.29 1.31 -14.31
N GLY A 86 0.97 0.15 -14.90
CA GLY A 86 1.61 -1.13 -14.61
C GLY A 86 0.77 -2.07 -13.75
N ALA A 87 -0.54 -1.88 -13.69
CA ALA A 87 -1.44 -2.82 -13.01
C ALA A 87 -1.39 -4.22 -13.65
N ASP A 88 -1.58 -5.26 -12.86
CA ASP A 88 -1.64 -6.66 -13.28
C ASP A 88 -2.78 -7.39 -12.56
N PRO A 89 -3.84 -7.81 -13.28
CA PRO A 89 -4.98 -8.59 -12.73
C PRO A 89 -4.64 -9.94 -12.08
N ASN A 90 -3.36 -10.27 -11.93
CA ASN A 90 -2.86 -11.49 -11.32
C ASN A 90 -1.80 -11.21 -10.25
N HIS A 91 -1.55 -9.95 -9.92
CA HIS A 91 -0.53 -9.55 -8.95
C HIS A 91 -0.91 -8.25 -8.27
N LYS A 92 -1.27 -8.35 -6.98
CA LYS A 92 -1.81 -7.25 -6.18
C LYS A 92 -1.09 -5.92 -6.41
N ASP A 93 -1.87 -4.89 -6.69
CA ASP A 93 -1.41 -3.53 -6.88
C ASP A 93 -1.88 -2.62 -5.73
N ILE A 94 -1.04 -1.65 -5.36
CA ILE A 94 -1.44 -0.53 -4.51
C ILE A 94 -1.01 0.74 -5.20
N PHE A 95 -1.93 1.67 -5.37
CA PHE A 95 -1.63 2.99 -5.93
C PHE A 95 -1.63 4.07 -4.85
N VAL A 96 -0.61 4.92 -4.82
CA VAL A 96 -0.49 6.05 -3.89
C VAL A 96 -0.21 7.33 -4.66
N GLU A 97 -1.13 8.29 -4.59
CA GLU A 97 -0.90 9.68 -5.01
C GLU A 97 -0.24 10.46 -3.86
N MET A 98 0.91 11.07 -4.15
CA MET A 98 1.76 11.75 -3.17
C MET A 98 1.89 13.22 -3.53
N ASP A 99 1.15 14.06 -2.81
CA ASP A 99 1.41 15.49 -2.79
C ASP A 99 2.56 15.81 -1.84
N TYR A 100 3.18 16.97 -2.02
CA TYR A 100 4.35 17.31 -1.23
C TYR A 100 4.57 18.80 -1.05
N MET A 101 5.07 19.17 0.13
CA MET A 101 5.52 20.52 0.41
C MET A 101 6.92 20.79 -0.18
N PRO A 102 7.29 22.08 -0.38
CA PRO A 102 8.59 22.45 -0.91
C PRO A 102 9.77 21.86 -0.12
N GLY A 103 10.50 20.96 -0.77
CA GLY A 103 11.69 20.32 -0.20
C GLY A 103 11.42 19.20 0.81
N GLU A 104 10.18 18.71 0.91
CA GLU A 104 9.83 17.57 1.78
C GLU A 104 9.61 16.25 1.01
N LEU A 105 9.44 16.30 -0.31
CA LEU A 105 9.29 15.10 -1.13
C LEU A 105 10.50 14.16 -0.99
N ALA A 106 10.23 12.90 -0.68
CA ALA A 106 11.23 11.83 -0.60
C ALA A 106 12.08 11.73 -1.88
N SER A 107 13.34 11.30 -1.77
CA SER A 107 14.23 11.09 -2.92
C SER A 107 13.81 9.87 -3.75
N GLU A 108 14.27 9.75 -4.99
CA GLU A 108 14.02 8.54 -5.80
C GLU A 108 14.56 7.28 -5.11
N GLU A 109 15.70 7.35 -4.44
CA GLU A 109 16.25 6.23 -3.67
C GLU A 109 15.34 5.83 -2.50
N GLU A 110 14.76 6.80 -1.78
CA GLU A 110 13.80 6.54 -0.70
C GLU A 110 12.53 5.88 -1.25
N LEU A 111 12.00 6.36 -2.38
CA LEU A 111 10.84 5.76 -3.05
C LEU A 111 11.14 4.34 -3.55
N ASP A 112 12.33 4.10 -4.12
CA ASP A 112 12.76 2.77 -4.57
C ASP A 112 12.80 1.77 -3.42
N ARG A 113 13.31 2.19 -2.25
CA ARG A 113 13.31 1.36 -1.03
C ARG A 113 11.91 1.04 -0.54
N ILE A 114 11.00 2.01 -0.60
CA ILE A 114 9.58 1.81 -0.25
C ILE A 114 8.95 0.78 -1.19
N VAL A 115 9.07 0.95 -2.50
CA VAL A 115 8.53 0.00 -3.50
C VAL A 115 9.10 -1.40 -3.29
N GLN A 116 10.42 -1.52 -3.09
CA GLN A 116 11.06 -2.83 -2.85
C GLN A 116 10.52 -3.52 -1.60
N SER A 117 10.24 -2.76 -0.54
CA SER A 117 9.72 -3.32 0.71
C SER A 117 8.35 -3.99 0.54
N PHE A 118 7.53 -3.49 -0.39
CA PHE A 118 6.25 -4.10 -0.76
C PHE A 118 6.41 -5.27 -1.74
N ALA A 119 7.35 -5.17 -2.69
CA ALA A 119 7.68 -6.27 -3.59
C ALA A 119 8.20 -7.52 -2.83
N ASP A 120 8.88 -7.32 -1.70
CA ASP A 120 9.41 -8.39 -0.85
C ASP A 120 8.36 -9.02 0.10
N ILE A 121 7.12 -8.54 0.10
CA ILE A 121 6.06 -9.09 0.96
C ILE A 121 5.69 -10.51 0.53
N ASN A 122 5.65 -11.43 1.48
CA ASN A 122 5.36 -12.84 1.24
C ASN A 122 3.84 -13.14 1.16
N ILE A 123 3.12 -12.37 0.34
CA ILE A 123 1.73 -12.63 -0.04
C ILE A 123 1.74 -13.28 -1.41
N SER A 124 1.06 -14.43 -1.54
CA SER A 124 0.96 -15.14 -2.82
C SER A 124 -0.08 -14.51 -3.74
N ASN A 125 0.25 -14.47 -5.03
CA ASN A 125 -0.62 -13.94 -6.07
C ASN A 125 -1.00 -15.03 -7.10
N PRO A 126 -2.09 -14.82 -7.88
CA PRO A 126 -2.50 -15.73 -8.95
C PRO A 126 -1.43 -16.02 -10.01
N ASP A 127 -0.49 -15.09 -10.25
CA ASP A 127 0.65 -15.27 -11.15
C ASP A 127 1.71 -16.27 -10.64
N GLY A 128 1.55 -16.78 -9.40
CA GLY A 128 2.47 -17.71 -8.75
C GLY A 128 3.70 -17.07 -8.11
N ARG A 129 3.79 -15.73 -8.12
CA ARG A 129 4.83 -14.97 -7.43
C ARG A 129 4.30 -14.45 -6.10
N THR A 130 5.21 -13.96 -5.27
CA THR A 130 4.87 -13.21 -4.06
C THR A 130 5.19 -11.73 -4.25
N GLY A 131 4.52 -10.88 -3.48
CA GLY A 131 4.79 -9.45 -3.45
C GLY A 131 3.52 -8.62 -3.58
N ILE A 132 3.70 -7.31 -3.53
CA ILE A 132 2.71 -6.31 -3.92
C ILE A 132 3.42 -5.31 -4.83
N ASN A 133 2.81 -5.00 -5.96
CA ASN A 133 3.23 -3.91 -6.83
C ASN A 133 2.77 -2.58 -6.23
N LEU A 134 3.69 -1.86 -5.59
CA LEU A 134 3.41 -0.52 -5.08
C LEU A 134 3.72 0.53 -6.15
N HIS A 135 2.68 1.21 -6.61
CA HIS A 135 2.73 2.26 -7.62
C HIS A 135 2.64 3.63 -6.95
N LEU A 136 3.74 4.38 -6.99
CA LEU A 136 3.86 5.70 -6.37
C LEU A 136 3.77 6.81 -7.42
N ASP A 137 2.97 7.84 -7.14
CA ASP A 137 2.74 8.97 -8.04
C ASP A 137 3.07 10.30 -7.35
N ALA A 138 4.24 10.86 -7.66
CA ALA A 138 4.68 12.18 -7.22
C ALA A 138 4.61 13.22 -8.35
N GLY A 139 3.90 12.90 -9.43
CA GLY A 139 3.85 13.69 -10.65
C GLY A 139 5.23 13.90 -11.28
N ALA A 140 5.36 15.01 -12.00
CA ALA A 140 6.57 15.28 -12.79
C ALA A 140 7.86 15.46 -11.96
N ALA A 141 7.77 15.61 -10.63
CA ALA A 141 8.92 15.90 -9.77
C ALA A 141 9.85 14.71 -9.51
N ARG A 142 9.42 13.48 -9.81
CA ARG A 142 10.23 12.25 -9.64
C ARG A 142 10.35 11.43 -10.92
N GLY A 143 10.39 12.15 -12.04
CA GLY A 143 10.62 11.59 -13.36
C GLY A 143 9.50 10.65 -13.82
N PRO A 144 9.66 10.01 -14.99
CA PRO A 144 8.63 9.16 -15.58
C PRO A 144 8.28 7.92 -14.73
N LYS A 145 9.21 7.46 -13.88
CA LYS A 145 9.01 6.28 -13.01
C LYS A 145 7.90 6.51 -11.96
N TYR A 146 7.80 7.73 -11.45
CA TYR A 146 6.89 8.10 -10.36
C TYR A 146 5.91 9.18 -10.79
N ASN A 147 5.51 9.16 -12.07
CA ASN A 147 4.57 10.11 -12.64
C ASN A 147 3.43 9.34 -13.32
N LEU A 148 2.37 9.10 -12.57
CA LEU A 148 1.17 8.38 -13.00
C LEU A 148 0.00 9.33 -13.25
N GLY A 149 0.26 10.63 -13.37
CA GLY A 149 -0.71 11.64 -13.81
C GLY A 149 -1.37 12.48 -12.70
N GLY A 150 -1.00 12.26 -11.43
CA GLY A 150 -1.35 13.14 -10.30
C GLY A 150 -0.10 13.51 -9.50
N GLY A 151 -0.29 13.84 -8.22
CA GLY A 151 0.77 14.27 -7.32
C GLY A 151 1.34 15.64 -7.71
N GLU A 152 1.30 16.59 -6.78
CA GLU A 152 1.81 17.93 -7.03
C GLU A 152 2.55 18.57 -5.85
N GLN A 153 3.34 19.60 -6.18
CA GLN A 153 3.88 20.47 -5.15
C GLN A 153 2.78 21.41 -4.66
N VAL A 154 2.34 21.21 -3.43
CA VAL A 154 1.39 22.12 -2.77
C VAL A 154 2.11 23.29 -2.10
N LYS A 155 1.36 24.33 -1.74
CA LYS A 155 1.90 25.41 -0.93
C LYS A 155 2.24 24.89 0.46
N TRP A 156 3.32 25.39 1.05
CA TRP A 156 3.58 25.15 2.46
C TRP A 156 2.42 25.70 3.29
N GLN A 157 1.91 24.87 4.19
CA GLN A 157 0.87 25.20 5.15
C GLN A 157 0.96 24.24 6.32
N VAL A 158 0.40 24.61 7.46
CA VAL A 158 0.31 23.69 8.60
C VAL A 158 -0.81 22.68 8.33
N LEU A 159 -0.52 21.38 8.43
CA LEU A 159 -1.52 20.32 8.31
C LEU A 159 -2.33 20.18 9.60
N SER A 160 -3.46 19.48 9.51
CA SER A 160 -4.35 19.21 10.65
C SER A 160 -4.44 17.71 10.88
N ASP A 161 -4.65 17.30 12.13
CA ASP A 161 -4.85 15.90 12.53
C ASP A 161 -6.24 15.32 12.20
N ASP A 162 -7.07 16.03 11.43
CA ASP A 162 -8.47 15.68 11.19
C ASP A 162 -8.67 14.82 9.93
N ILE A 163 -7.72 13.92 9.64
CA ILE A 163 -7.66 13.11 8.42
C ILE A 163 -8.90 12.24 8.19
N GLY A 164 -9.55 11.80 9.27
CA GLY A 164 -10.80 11.03 9.24
C GLY A 164 -12.08 11.87 9.16
N ASN A 165 -11.99 13.20 9.24
CA ASN A 165 -13.17 14.08 9.29
C ASN A 165 -13.56 14.58 7.89
N ASN A 166 -14.68 14.07 7.38
CA ASN A 166 -15.22 14.41 6.06
C ASN A 166 -15.54 15.91 5.85
N ALA A 167 -15.68 16.71 6.91
CA ALA A 167 -15.90 18.15 6.85
C ALA A 167 -14.68 18.97 7.33
N GLY A 168 -13.57 18.28 7.63
CA GLY A 168 -12.35 18.84 8.19
C GLY A 168 -11.48 19.61 7.21
N ASN A 169 -10.38 20.14 7.73
CA ASN A 169 -9.34 20.83 6.96
C ASN A 169 -8.67 19.87 5.98
N TRP A 170 -8.39 18.62 6.39
CA TRP A 170 -7.86 17.59 5.50
C TRP A 170 -8.77 17.34 4.30
N ALA A 171 -10.06 17.08 4.51
CA ALA A 171 -11.01 16.81 3.42
C ALA A 171 -11.09 17.96 2.41
N ARG A 172 -11.05 19.22 2.87
CA ARG A 172 -11.02 20.41 2.00
C ARG A 172 -9.71 20.52 1.22
N PHE A 173 -8.60 20.19 1.87
CA PHE A 173 -7.29 20.16 1.23
C PHE A 173 -7.25 19.10 0.12
N LYS A 174 -7.57 17.84 0.45
CA LYS A 174 -7.66 16.75 -0.53
C LYS A 174 -8.58 17.11 -1.69
N ALA A 175 -9.77 17.65 -1.43
CA ALA A 175 -10.71 18.03 -2.50
C ALA A 175 -10.18 19.11 -3.46
N SER A 176 -9.13 19.85 -3.10
CA SER A 176 -8.52 20.89 -3.92
C SER A 176 -7.35 20.39 -4.78
N HIS A 177 -6.80 19.21 -4.45
CA HIS A 177 -5.54 18.71 -5.02
C HIS A 177 -5.67 17.30 -5.61
N PHE A 178 -6.58 16.48 -5.08
CA PHE A 178 -6.79 15.10 -5.50
C PHE A 178 -7.89 14.99 -6.56
N ASN A 179 -7.62 14.26 -7.64
CA ASN A 179 -8.63 13.96 -8.64
C ASN A 179 -9.66 12.97 -8.09
N GLN A 180 -10.91 13.43 -7.89
CA GLN A 180 -12.00 12.61 -7.34
C GLN A 180 -12.28 11.31 -8.12
N ARG A 181 -11.87 11.20 -9.40
CA ARG A 181 -11.99 9.96 -10.18
C ARG A 181 -11.10 8.84 -9.65
N ARG A 182 -10.05 9.18 -8.90
CA ARG A 182 -9.12 8.25 -8.24
C ARG A 182 -9.60 7.81 -6.87
N ASP A 183 -10.67 8.41 -6.35
CA ASP A 183 -11.21 8.07 -5.03
C ASP A 183 -11.69 6.62 -4.99
N GLY A 184 -11.38 5.92 -3.91
CA GLY A 184 -11.63 4.48 -3.77
C GLY A 184 -10.64 3.57 -4.51
N LEU A 185 -9.76 4.11 -5.37
CA LEU A 185 -8.76 3.37 -6.14
C LEU A 185 -7.32 3.71 -5.74
N PHE A 186 -7.07 4.95 -5.30
CA PHE A 186 -5.77 5.42 -4.84
C PHE A 186 -5.80 5.70 -3.34
N HIS A 187 -4.70 5.40 -2.66
CA HIS A 187 -4.35 6.05 -1.40
C HIS A 187 -3.85 7.47 -1.70
N TYR A 188 -4.18 8.42 -0.84
CA TYR A 188 -3.75 9.80 -0.97
C TYR A 188 -2.90 10.21 0.23
N MET A 189 -1.76 10.84 -0.03
CA MET A 189 -0.88 11.28 1.03
C MET A 189 -0.15 12.57 0.75
N VAL A 190 0.33 13.21 1.83
CA VAL A 190 1.15 14.41 1.78
C VAL A 190 2.48 14.20 2.48
N TRP A 191 3.58 14.46 1.77
CA TRP A 191 4.89 14.74 2.37
C TRP A 191 4.88 16.18 2.91
N GLY A 192 4.62 16.31 4.22
CA GLY A 192 4.43 17.58 4.90
C GLY A 192 5.56 17.94 5.85
N ASP A 193 5.48 19.16 6.40
CA ASP A 193 6.44 19.62 7.41
C ASP A 193 6.08 19.09 8.81
N TYR A 194 4.91 19.51 9.30
CA TYR A 194 4.31 19.11 10.58
C TYR A 194 2.79 19.34 10.54
N TYR A 195 2.07 18.84 11.54
CA TYR A 195 0.64 19.07 11.72
C TYR A 195 0.34 19.66 13.10
N VAL A 196 -0.86 20.17 13.31
CA VAL A 196 -1.34 20.59 14.63
C VAL A 196 -2.52 19.75 15.07
N GLN A 197 -2.56 19.44 16.36
CA GLN A 197 -3.68 18.74 16.97
C GLN A 197 -4.83 19.71 17.23
N GLN A 198 -6.02 19.43 16.69
CA GLN A 198 -7.16 20.35 16.84
C GLN A 198 -7.63 20.52 18.29
N GLN A 199 -7.38 19.53 19.14
CA GLN A 199 -7.88 19.51 20.52
C GLN A 199 -7.17 20.52 21.43
N ASN A 200 -5.85 20.71 21.25
CA ASN A 200 -5.01 21.52 22.13
C ASN A 200 -4.10 22.52 21.39
N GLY A 201 -4.00 22.44 20.06
CA GLY A 201 -3.15 23.30 19.24
C GLY A 201 -1.65 22.95 19.28
N GLU A 202 -1.28 21.83 19.90
CA GLU A 202 0.11 21.37 19.94
C GLU A 202 0.55 20.88 18.56
N SER A 203 1.83 21.07 18.25
CA SER A 203 2.42 20.58 17.01
C SER A 203 2.74 19.09 17.14
N GLY A 204 2.32 18.30 16.15
CA GLY A 204 2.68 16.90 15.97
C GLY A 204 3.55 16.69 14.74
N SER A 205 4.24 15.56 14.65
CA SER A 205 5.16 15.23 13.55
C SER A 205 5.27 13.71 13.36
N SER A 206 6.17 13.24 12.50
CA SER A 206 6.25 11.84 12.01
C SER A 206 5.16 11.53 11.00
N GLY A 207 3.93 11.23 11.43
CA GLY A 207 2.88 10.83 10.50
C GLY A 207 1.53 10.63 11.15
N LEU A 208 0.50 10.54 10.31
CA LEU A 208 -0.87 10.16 10.69
C LEU A 208 -1.44 9.27 9.61
N GLY A 209 -2.13 8.20 10.00
CA GLY A 209 -2.78 7.27 9.09
C GLY A 209 -4.22 7.01 9.47
N GLN A 210 -5.09 6.86 8.47
CA GLN A 210 -6.46 6.44 8.68
C GLN A 210 -6.53 4.91 8.74
N LEU A 211 -6.92 4.34 9.89
CA LEU A 211 -6.99 2.88 10.03
C LEU A 211 -8.04 2.31 9.06
N GLY A 212 -7.63 1.42 8.15
CA GLY A 212 -8.50 0.84 7.12
C GLY A 212 -9.04 1.87 6.12
N GLY A 213 -8.44 3.06 6.08
CA GLY A 213 -8.78 4.16 5.18
C GLY A 213 -7.85 4.26 3.98
N ARG A 214 -7.87 5.42 3.32
CA ARG A 214 -7.02 5.68 2.14
C ARG A 214 -6.14 6.91 2.29
N ASP A 215 -6.27 7.63 3.38
CA ASP A 215 -5.59 8.91 3.58
C ASP A 215 -4.54 8.81 4.69
N PHE A 216 -3.33 9.30 4.40
CA PHE A 216 -2.27 9.40 5.39
C PHE A 216 -1.36 10.60 5.13
N MET A 217 -0.47 10.93 6.06
CA MET A 217 0.55 11.96 5.86
C MET A 217 1.87 11.55 6.50
N VAL A 218 2.97 11.96 5.88
CA VAL A 218 4.31 11.83 6.45
C VAL A 218 4.84 13.23 6.71
N THR A 219 5.00 13.57 7.99
CA THR A 219 5.40 14.88 8.51
C THR A 219 6.76 14.84 9.19
N VAL A 220 7.74 14.29 8.48
CA VAL A 220 9.16 14.26 8.87
C VAL A 220 9.87 15.50 8.29
N GLY A 221 9.31 16.66 8.60
CA GLY A 221 9.70 17.93 8.02
C GLY A 221 10.82 18.67 8.74
N LYS A 222 11.42 19.63 8.05
CA LYS A 222 12.54 20.43 8.57
C LYS A 222 12.23 21.18 9.87
N THR A 223 10.98 21.54 10.15
CA THR A 223 10.64 22.28 11.38
C THR A 223 10.99 21.49 12.64
N HIS A 224 10.79 20.16 12.63
CA HIS A 224 11.08 19.31 13.80
C HIS A 224 12.20 18.29 13.57
N TRP A 225 12.47 17.91 12.32
CA TRP A 225 13.36 16.80 11.97
C TRP A 225 14.64 17.23 11.23
N ASN A 226 14.95 18.53 11.17
CA ASN A 226 16.18 19.00 10.53
C ASN A 226 17.41 18.38 11.20
N ASN A 227 18.21 17.68 10.42
CA ASN A 227 19.27 16.81 10.93
C ASN A 227 20.41 16.66 9.91
N ASN A 228 21.63 16.43 10.43
CA ASN A 228 22.82 16.14 9.64
C ASN A 228 23.45 14.75 9.91
N LYS A 229 22.85 13.93 10.79
CA LYS A 229 23.35 12.59 11.15
C LYS A 229 23.12 11.50 10.09
N GLY A 230 22.47 11.82 8.96
CA GLY A 230 22.28 10.88 7.85
C GLY A 230 21.15 9.86 8.03
N ASN A 231 20.42 9.87 9.15
CA ASN A 231 19.36 8.89 9.44
C ASN A 231 18.00 9.23 8.79
N MET A 232 17.88 10.39 8.13
CA MET A 232 16.60 10.88 7.61
C MET A 232 15.96 9.96 6.57
N SER A 233 16.76 9.25 5.79
CA SER A 233 16.26 8.31 4.80
C SER A 233 15.53 7.13 5.45
N ASP A 234 16.12 6.56 6.50
CA ASP A 234 15.50 5.47 7.25
C ASP A 234 14.21 5.92 7.94
N ILE A 235 14.23 7.12 8.54
CA ILE A 235 13.05 7.69 9.21
C ILE A 235 11.91 7.89 8.21
N ARG A 236 12.16 8.49 7.04
CA ARG A 236 11.12 8.73 6.03
C ARG A 236 10.56 7.45 5.44
N VAL A 237 11.43 6.49 5.10
CA VAL A 237 11.02 5.19 4.56
C VAL A 237 10.18 4.43 5.58
N GLY A 238 10.66 4.33 6.83
CA GLY A 238 9.96 3.63 7.89
C GLY A 238 8.61 4.25 8.24
N THR A 239 8.55 5.59 8.36
CA THR A 239 7.30 6.30 8.62
C THR A 239 6.31 6.14 7.46
N PHE A 240 6.72 6.26 6.19
CA PHE A 240 5.81 6.03 5.06
C PHE A 240 5.16 4.64 5.11
N ILE A 241 5.98 3.59 5.32
CA ILE A 241 5.49 2.20 5.33
C ILE A 241 4.60 1.97 6.56
N HIS A 242 4.90 2.60 7.69
CA HIS A 242 4.07 2.58 8.89
C HIS A 242 2.69 3.19 8.65
N GLU A 243 2.63 4.41 8.12
CA GLU A 243 1.37 5.11 7.89
C GLU A 243 0.52 4.44 6.80
N LEU A 244 1.15 3.95 5.73
CA LEU A 244 0.44 3.13 4.74
C LEU A 244 -0.05 1.80 5.35
N GLY A 245 0.64 1.27 6.36
CA GLY A 245 0.20 0.11 7.13
C GLY A 245 -1.13 0.36 7.83
N HIS A 246 -1.36 1.55 8.38
CA HIS A 246 -2.66 1.93 8.94
C HIS A 246 -3.76 1.92 7.90
N ASN A 247 -3.53 2.51 6.73
CA ASN A 247 -4.48 2.45 5.62
C ASN A 247 -4.84 1.00 5.25
N LEU A 248 -3.86 0.10 5.33
CA LEU A 248 -4.04 -1.34 5.08
C LEU A 248 -4.58 -2.12 6.30
N GLY A 249 -5.04 -1.44 7.35
CA GLY A 249 -5.70 -2.05 8.51
C GLY A 249 -4.77 -2.53 9.63
N LEU A 250 -3.47 -2.24 9.55
CA LEU A 250 -2.51 -2.61 10.59
C LEU A 250 -2.54 -1.62 11.76
N GLN A 251 -2.32 -2.18 12.96
CA GLN A 251 -2.18 -1.43 14.22
C GLN A 251 -0.77 -1.64 14.79
N HIS A 252 -0.39 -0.75 15.71
CA HIS A 252 0.96 -0.64 16.25
C HIS A 252 1.50 -1.90 16.97
N GLY A 253 0.61 -2.73 17.54
CA GLY A 253 0.98 -3.93 18.30
C GLY A 253 0.78 -5.25 17.55
N GLY A 254 0.33 -5.18 16.30
CA GLY A 254 -0.15 -6.33 15.55
C GLY A 254 -1.56 -6.72 15.96
N ASP A 255 -1.81 -7.09 17.23
CA ASP A 255 -3.08 -7.71 17.65
C ASP A 255 -3.80 -7.26 18.92
N ALA A 256 -3.28 -6.36 19.75
CA ALA A 256 -4.11 -5.71 20.76
C ALA A 256 -4.62 -4.34 20.36
N ASP A 257 -5.55 -3.92 21.21
CA ASP A 257 -5.99 -2.55 21.37
C ASP A 257 -4.84 -1.58 21.69
N GLU A 258 -5.12 -0.29 21.51
CA GLU A 258 -4.20 0.84 21.69
C GLU A 258 -3.51 0.90 23.07
N LYS A 259 -3.97 0.12 24.05
CA LYS A 259 -3.56 0.25 25.45
C LYS A 259 -2.38 -0.65 25.83
N GLY A 260 -2.08 -1.71 25.07
CA GLY A 260 -1.14 -2.74 25.52
C GLY A 260 0.25 -2.75 24.88
N GLU A 261 0.45 -2.38 23.61
CA GLU A 261 1.48 -3.13 22.84
C GLU A 261 2.60 -2.31 22.23
N LYS A 262 3.05 -1.27 22.94
CA LYS A 262 4.13 -0.38 22.49
C LYS A 262 5.50 -0.95 22.82
N GLY A 263 5.87 -2.06 22.17
CA GLY A 263 7.26 -2.54 22.24
C GLY A 263 7.45 -4.04 22.37
N LYS A 264 6.46 -4.86 22.01
CA LYS A 264 6.61 -6.32 21.91
C LYS A 264 7.91 -6.68 21.18
N PRO A 265 8.92 -7.27 21.85
CA PRO A 265 10.24 -7.43 21.27
C PRO A 265 10.30 -8.44 20.12
N GLN A 266 9.32 -9.34 20.05
CA GLN A 266 9.17 -10.34 18.99
C GLN A 266 8.34 -9.84 17.79
N TYR A 267 7.73 -8.65 17.87
CA TYR A 267 6.93 -8.09 16.77
C TYR A 267 7.85 -7.32 15.80
N PHE A 268 8.53 -8.07 14.93
CA PHE A 268 9.50 -7.57 13.94
C PHE A 268 8.82 -6.88 12.73
N SER A 269 8.16 -5.77 13.00
CA SER A 269 7.38 -4.97 12.04
C SER A 269 7.69 -3.49 12.21
N VAL A 270 7.63 -2.68 11.15
CA VAL A 270 7.69 -1.20 11.28
C VAL A 270 6.49 -0.63 12.03
N MET A 271 5.40 -1.40 12.17
CA MET A 271 4.29 -1.03 13.06
C MET A 271 4.70 -1.01 14.53
N ASN A 272 5.78 -1.72 14.89
CA ASN A 272 6.41 -1.62 16.20
C ASN A 272 7.35 -0.41 16.25
N TYR A 273 7.12 0.50 17.19
CA TYR A 273 7.88 1.74 17.33
C TYR A 273 9.38 1.55 17.56
N ASN A 274 9.78 0.41 18.13
CA ASN A 274 11.19 0.06 18.28
C ASN A 274 11.91 -0.02 16.92
N TYR A 275 11.17 -0.22 15.82
CA TYR A 275 11.70 -0.43 14.48
C TYR A 275 11.25 0.60 13.45
N GLN A 276 10.27 1.45 13.75
CA GLN A 276 9.76 2.44 12.79
C GLN A 276 10.89 3.36 12.26
N LEU A 277 11.67 3.98 13.14
CA LEU A 277 12.69 4.96 12.72
C LEU A 277 14.00 4.34 12.24
N THR A 278 14.27 3.10 12.62
CA THR A 278 15.60 2.48 12.46
C THR A 278 15.61 1.22 11.59
N GLY A 279 14.42 0.67 11.29
CA GLY A 279 14.23 -0.62 10.66
C GLY A 279 14.48 -1.79 11.61
N VAL A 280 13.97 -2.97 11.24
CA VAL A 280 14.26 -4.20 11.97
C VAL A 280 15.68 -4.67 11.61
N PRO A 281 16.60 -4.83 12.57
CA PRO A 281 17.95 -5.26 12.24
C PRO A 281 17.98 -6.73 11.80
N LYS A 282 18.74 -7.01 10.74
CA LYS A 282 18.89 -8.35 10.15
C LYS A 282 20.30 -8.91 10.37
N ALA A 283 20.41 -10.23 10.35
CA ALA A 283 21.66 -10.95 10.61
C ALA A 283 22.73 -10.71 9.53
N ASP A 284 22.34 -10.28 8.32
CA ASP A 284 23.23 -9.89 7.25
C ASP A 284 23.73 -8.43 7.37
N GLY A 285 23.34 -7.72 8.44
CA GLY A 285 23.69 -6.33 8.69
C GLY A 285 22.77 -5.32 8.03
N THR A 286 21.77 -5.77 7.25
CA THR A 286 20.76 -4.89 6.65
C THR A 286 19.68 -4.50 7.66
N LYS A 287 18.86 -3.53 7.27
CA LYS A 287 17.68 -3.09 8.02
C LYS A 287 16.45 -3.40 7.17
N TYR A 288 15.52 -4.14 7.75
CA TYR A 288 14.25 -4.49 7.11
C TYR A 288 13.18 -3.46 7.49
N PHE A 289 12.61 -2.80 6.49
CA PHE A 289 11.51 -1.85 6.65
C PHE A 289 10.24 -2.47 6.08
N GLY A 290 9.56 -3.31 6.84
CA GLY A 290 8.31 -3.91 6.39
C GLY A 290 7.53 -4.53 7.54
N TYR A 291 6.49 -5.26 7.18
CA TYR A 291 5.57 -5.86 8.15
C TYR A 291 6.03 -7.24 8.63
N LEU A 292 5.46 -7.74 9.73
CA LEU A 292 5.77 -9.06 10.25
C LEU A 292 5.20 -10.15 9.32
N GLN A 293 6.10 -10.87 8.64
CA GLN A 293 5.78 -11.83 7.57
C GLN A 293 5.24 -13.18 8.08
N GLN A 294 5.36 -13.49 9.37
CA GLN A 294 4.93 -14.78 9.94
C GLN A 294 4.59 -14.70 11.43
N ASP A 295 3.86 -15.68 11.95
CA ASP A 295 3.53 -15.74 13.37
C ASP A 295 4.77 -15.98 14.22
N MET A 296 4.88 -15.20 15.28
CA MET A 296 5.95 -15.32 16.27
C MET A 296 5.45 -16.05 17.52
N PRO A 297 6.32 -16.80 18.23
CA PRO A 297 5.94 -17.47 19.45
C PRO A 297 5.37 -16.51 20.49
N THR A 298 4.31 -16.92 21.18
CA THR A 298 3.78 -16.16 22.31
C THR A 298 4.78 -16.16 23.46
N LEU A 299 5.15 -14.97 23.94
CA LEU A 299 5.99 -14.83 25.13
C LEU A 299 5.13 -14.76 26.39
N LYS A 300 5.69 -15.27 27.49
CA LYS A 300 5.07 -15.24 28.82
C LYS A 300 5.96 -14.39 29.72
N GLU A 301 5.52 -13.19 30.03
CA GLU A 301 6.35 -12.22 30.76
C GLU A 301 6.65 -12.60 32.21
N TRP A 302 5.94 -13.59 32.76
CA TRP A 302 6.26 -14.19 34.06
C TRP A 302 7.16 -15.44 33.98
N ALA A 303 7.53 -15.88 32.78
CA ALA A 303 8.27 -17.12 32.56
C ALA A 303 9.20 -17.02 31.32
N LEU A 304 10.00 -15.96 31.27
CA LEU A 304 10.97 -15.73 30.22
C LEU A 304 12.20 -16.63 30.37
N ASP A 305 12.73 -17.11 29.26
CA ASP A 305 13.87 -18.02 29.19
C ASP A 305 14.80 -17.55 28.07
N GLU A 306 15.77 -16.72 28.42
CA GLU A 306 16.67 -16.05 27.47
C GLU A 306 17.40 -17.01 26.55
N ARG A 307 17.69 -18.22 27.02
CA ARG A 307 18.38 -19.27 26.25
C ARG A 307 17.60 -19.71 25.00
N LYS A 308 16.29 -19.44 24.95
CA LYS A 308 15.42 -19.74 23.81
C LYS A 308 15.26 -18.58 22.84
N GLY A 309 15.54 -17.35 23.30
CA GLY A 309 15.14 -16.12 22.63
C GLY A 309 13.72 -16.17 22.09
N PHE A 310 13.56 -15.81 20.82
CA PHE A 310 12.26 -15.78 20.15
C PHE A 310 12.02 -17.02 19.26
N GLY A 311 12.89 -18.04 19.38
CA GLY A 311 12.77 -19.32 18.68
C GLY A 311 13.07 -19.28 17.17
N PRO A 312 12.99 -20.43 16.48
CA PRO A 312 13.39 -20.55 15.07
C PRO A 312 12.67 -19.62 14.09
N GLN A 313 11.46 -19.16 14.43
CA GLN A 313 10.70 -18.19 13.65
C GLN A 313 11.38 -16.82 13.58
N ALA A 314 12.24 -16.49 14.54
CA ALA A 314 12.98 -15.22 14.50
C ALA A 314 14.22 -15.26 13.60
N ARG A 315 14.42 -16.34 12.83
CA ARG A 315 15.63 -16.56 12.06
C ARG A 315 15.92 -15.41 11.11
N GLY A 316 17.16 -14.93 11.16
CA GLY A 316 17.63 -13.81 10.34
C GLY A 316 17.27 -12.43 10.88
N TYR A 317 16.45 -12.33 11.94
CA TYR A 317 16.30 -11.10 12.71
C TYR A 317 17.36 -11.03 13.82
N MET A 318 17.69 -9.81 14.19
CA MET A 318 18.55 -9.51 15.33
C MET A 318 17.74 -8.78 16.39
N TYR A 319 18.17 -8.88 17.64
CA TYR A 319 17.51 -8.22 18.76
C TYR A 319 18.51 -7.68 19.77
N ARG A 320 18.15 -6.52 20.34
CA ARG A 320 18.74 -5.96 21.56
C ARG A 320 17.65 -5.19 22.31
N PRO A 321 17.60 -5.26 23.65
CA PRO A 321 16.57 -4.59 24.46
C PRO A 321 16.80 -3.09 24.64
N ASN A 322 18.03 -2.60 24.41
CA ASN A 322 18.41 -1.19 24.48
C ASN A 322 19.68 -0.92 23.62
N SER A 323 20.08 0.35 23.52
CA SER A 323 21.23 0.80 22.72
C SER A 323 22.57 0.26 23.23
N GLU A 324 22.69 0.03 24.53
CA GLU A 324 23.90 -0.41 25.21
C GLU A 324 24.10 -1.92 25.13
N ALA A 325 23.01 -2.67 24.96
CA ALA A 325 23.02 -4.12 24.92
C ALA A 325 23.61 -4.67 23.61
N VAL A 326 24.21 -5.85 23.71
CA VAL A 326 24.81 -6.55 22.58
C VAL A 326 23.70 -7.05 21.64
N LEU A 327 23.81 -6.67 20.37
CA LEU A 327 22.92 -7.16 19.32
C LEU A 327 23.17 -8.65 19.06
N ARG A 328 22.13 -9.48 19.17
CA ARG A 328 22.21 -10.94 19.03
C ARG A 328 21.20 -11.50 18.01
N PRO A 329 21.48 -12.66 17.38
CA PRO A 329 20.48 -13.37 16.59
C PRO A 329 19.24 -13.68 17.43
N ALA A 330 18.08 -13.29 16.92
CA ALA A 330 16.82 -13.38 17.64
C ALA A 330 16.30 -14.83 17.80
N ASP A 331 16.80 -15.76 16.98
CA ASP A 331 16.43 -17.18 16.96
C ASP A 331 17.25 -18.07 17.91
N GLY A 332 18.15 -17.48 18.69
CA GLY A 332 18.96 -18.13 19.70
C GLY A 332 18.92 -17.40 21.04
N PRO A 333 19.91 -17.63 21.93
CA PRO A 333 19.97 -16.94 23.20
C PRO A 333 20.06 -15.41 23.05
N VAL A 334 19.14 -14.68 23.68
CA VAL A 334 19.11 -13.20 23.69
C VAL A 334 18.98 -12.69 25.12
N ASP A 335 19.74 -11.65 25.42
CA ASP A 335 19.67 -10.91 26.69
C ASP A 335 18.42 -10.02 26.64
N LEU A 336 17.33 -10.47 27.26
CA LEU A 336 16.02 -9.81 27.21
C LEU A 336 15.94 -8.66 28.22
N ASN A 337 16.64 -8.76 29.35
CA ASN A 337 16.63 -7.73 30.39
C ASN A 337 17.74 -6.68 30.23
N GLY A 338 18.71 -6.91 29.34
CA GLY A 338 19.79 -6.00 29.02
C GLY A 338 20.88 -5.93 30.10
N ASN A 339 21.05 -6.97 30.92
CA ASN A 339 22.03 -6.99 32.01
C ASN A 339 23.47 -7.33 31.55
N GLY A 340 23.64 -7.68 30.27
CA GLY A 340 24.93 -7.97 29.64
C GLY A 340 25.29 -9.46 29.56
N GLU A 341 24.50 -10.35 30.17
CA GLU A 341 24.71 -11.80 30.17
C GLU A 341 23.46 -12.53 29.67
N ILE A 342 23.57 -13.85 29.45
CA ILE A 342 22.40 -14.70 29.17
C ILE A 342 22.01 -15.38 30.47
N ASP A 343 20.84 -15.03 31.00
CA ASP A 343 20.30 -15.61 32.21
C ASP A 343 19.93 -17.08 32.00
N HIS A 344 20.42 -17.93 32.91
CA HIS A 344 20.11 -19.36 32.90
C HIS A 344 18.83 -19.71 33.67
N GLY A 345 18.31 -18.76 34.46
CA GLY A 345 17.08 -18.88 35.22
C GLY A 345 15.85 -18.42 34.41
N ILE A 346 14.69 -18.95 34.78
CA ILE A 346 13.41 -18.42 34.29
C ILE A 346 13.03 -17.24 35.18
N TYR A 347 12.68 -16.10 34.59
CA TYR A 347 12.33 -14.90 35.35
C TYR A 347 11.12 -14.17 34.77
N ALA A 348 10.69 -13.15 35.51
CA ALA A 348 9.56 -12.31 35.16
C ALA A 348 10.03 -10.89 34.82
N LEU A 349 9.65 -10.36 33.66
CA LEU A 349 9.96 -9.02 33.19
C LEU A 349 8.81 -8.53 32.31
N ASP A 350 8.39 -7.29 32.56
CA ASP A 350 7.50 -6.53 31.70
C ASP A 350 8.33 -6.04 30.50
N LEU A 351 8.21 -6.72 29.38
CA LEU A 351 9.00 -6.56 28.16
C LEU A 351 8.46 -5.44 27.27
N ASP A 352 7.15 -5.28 27.19
CA ASP A 352 6.51 -4.22 26.39
C ASP A 352 6.26 -2.94 27.18
N ARG A 353 6.54 -2.94 28.49
CA ARG A 353 6.54 -1.78 29.39
C ARG A 353 5.14 -1.20 29.59
N ASP A 354 4.11 -2.04 29.54
CA ASP A 354 2.72 -1.65 29.78
C ASP A 354 2.36 -1.52 31.27
N GLY A 355 3.30 -1.89 32.16
CA GLY A 355 3.15 -1.87 33.61
C GLY A 355 2.55 -3.15 34.19
N MET A 356 2.24 -4.13 33.35
CA MET A 356 1.69 -5.44 33.70
C MET A 356 2.63 -6.56 33.20
N LYS A 357 2.29 -7.81 33.52
CA LYS A 357 2.97 -8.98 32.96
C LYS A 357 1.91 -9.87 32.36
N GLY A 358 2.01 -10.07 31.06
CA GLY A 358 1.00 -10.65 30.22
C GLY A 358 1.52 -11.76 29.32
N TRP A 359 0.63 -12.10 28.39
CA TRP A 359 0.94 -12.87 27.21
C TRP A 359 1.23 -11.88 26.09
N LEU A 360 2.40 -11.98 25.46
CA LEU A 360 2.70 -11.19 24.29
C LEU A 360 2.53 -12.06 23.04
N THR A 361 1.44 -11.87 22.32
CA THR A 361 1.20 -12.47 21.00
C THR A 361 1.81 -11.60 19.89
N ALA A 362 2.10 -12.19 18.75
CA ALA A 362 2.58 -11.44 17.58
C ALA A 362 2.23 -12.26 16.31
N PRO A 363 0.95 -12.28 15.92
CA PRO A 363 0.54 -12.90 14.67
C PRO A 363 1.10 -12.11 13.49
N SER A 364 1.26 -12.77 12.35
CA SER A 364 1.68 -12.10 11.11
C SER A 364 0.73 -10.97 10.72
N ASP A 365 1.31 -9.84 10.32
CA ASP A 365 0.59 -8.69 9.76
C ASP A 365 -0.11 -9.04 8.45
N LEU A 366 0.45 -9.98 7.68
CA LEU A 366 -0.11 -10.37 6.39
C LEU A 366 -1.53 -10.94 6.50
N LYS A 367 -1.90 -11.45 7.67
CA LYS A 367 -3.24 -11.97 7.95
C LYS A 367 -4.28 -10.87 8.19
N LYS A 368 -3.82 -9.63 8.38
CA LYS A 368 -4.64 -8.47 8.74
C LYS A 368 -4.65 -7.39 7.68
N LEU A 369 -3.78 -7.47 6.68
CA LEU A 369 -3.77 -6.55 5.55
C LEU A 369 -5.13 -6.56 4.85
N SER A 370 -5.69 -5.36 4.69
CA SER A 370 -6.94 -5.07 4.00
C SER A 370 -6.67 -4.08 2.89
N PHE A 371 -6.96 -4.46 1.65
CA PHE A 371 -6.77 -3.60 0.46
C PHE A 371 -8.02 -2.78 0.12
N GLY A 372 -9.18 -3.21 0.61
CA GLY A 372 -10.43 -2.44 0.55
C GLY A 372 -10.52 -1.44 1.70
N ALA A 373 -11.13 -0.28 1.44
CA ALA A 373 -11.47 0.67 2.49
C ALA A 373 -12.57 0.09 3.38
N VAL A 374 -12.38 0.14 4.70
CA VAL A 374 -13.36 -0.35 5.70
C VAL A 374 -14.48 0.67 5.92
N PHE A 375 -14.31 1.91 5.44
CA PHE A 375 -15.22 3.03 5.66
C PHE A 375 -15.66 3.67 4.33
N GLY A 376 -16.91 3.46 3.89
CA GLY A 376 -17.49 4.18 2.75
C GLY A 376 -18.71 3.56 2.05
N ARG A 377 -19.84 4.31 2.06
CA ARG A 377 -21.13 4.20 1.32
C ARG A 377 -21.66 2.81 0.93
N GLY A 378 -22.02 2.01 1.93
CA GLY A 378 -23.20 1.14 1.84
C GLY A 378 -24.43 1.90 2.33
N ALA A 379 -25.47 2.04 1.50
CA ALA A 379 -26.77 2.50 2.01
C ALA A 379 -27.28 1.45 3.02
N ASP A 380 -27.47 1.88 4.27
CA ASP A 380 -28.11 1.13 5.38
C ASP A 380 -27.21 0.48 6.45
N GLU A 381 -25.94 0.85 6.57
CA GLU A 381 -25.17 0.59 7.81
C GLU A 381 -24.61 1.89 8.38
N THR A 382 -24.76 2.09 9.70
CA THR A 382 -24.11 3.20 10.41
C THR A 382 -22.60 3.01 10.32
N ILE A 383 -21.98 3.66 9.33
CA ILE A 383 -20.53 3.66 9.11
C ILE A 383 -19.89 4.23 10.39
N PRO A 384 -19.05 3.47 11.12
CA PRO A 384 -18.32 4.02 12.26
C PRO A 384 -17.40 5.14 11.74
N GLU A 385 -17.16 6.18 12.55
CA GLU A 385 -16.17 7.19 12.16
C GLU A 385 -14.81 6.51 11.97
N PRO A 386 -14.08 6.81 10.88
CA PRO A 386 -12.78 6.21 10.64
C PRO A 386 -11.84 6.55 11.79
N LYS A 387 -11.22 5.52 12.36
CA LYS A 387 -10.27 5.66 13.46
C LYS A 387 -8.97 6.24 12.91
N VAL A 388 -8.56 7.38 13.44
CA VAL A 388 -7.27 8.01 13.11
C VAL A 388 -6.23 7.47 14.07
N GLU A 389 -5.17 6.87 13.55
CA GLU A 389 -4.02 6.46 14.33
C GLU A 389 -2.99 7.59 14.28
N ILE A 390 -2.71 8.15 15.46
CA ILE A 390 -1.63 9.13 15.61
C ILE A 390 -0.35 8.35 15.82
N ASN A 391 0.67 8.65 15.01
CA ASN A 391 2.00 8.16 15.27
C ASN A 391 2.55 8.82 16.56
N PRO A 392 2.77 8.06 17.65
CA PRO A 392 3.25 8.58 18.90
C PRO A 392 4.76 8.81 18.88
N ILE A 393 5.51 8.29 17.90
CA ILE A 393 6.91 8.65 17.76
C ILE A 393 7.01 10.07 17.23
N THR A 394 7.73 10.89 17.97
CA THR A 394 7.99 12.28 17.65
C THR A 394 9.47 12.51 17.31
N ALA A 395 9.78 13.73 16.87
CA ALA A 395 11.17 14.15 16.71
C ALA A 395 11.95 14.15 18.05
N ASP A 396 11.27 14.33 19.18
CA ASP A 396 11.91 14.32 20.49
C ASP A 396 12.34 12.89 20.88
N ASP A 397 11.51 11.89 20.63
CA ASP A 397 11.88 10.48 20.79
C ASP A 397 13.10 10.12 19.90
N ALA A 398 13.13 10.64 18.67
CA ALA A 398 14.27 10.45 17.78
C ALA A 398 15.57 11.12 18.30
N ARG A 399 15.48 12.24 19.04
CA ARG A 399 16.63 12.86 19.73
C ARG A 399 17.08 12.03 20.92
N GLU A 400 16.16 11.49 21.70
CA GLU A 400 16.46 10.60 22.82
C GLU A 400 17.18 9.32 22.35
N LEU A 401 16.85 8.82 21.15
CA LEU A 401 17.53 7.72 20.49
C LEU A 401 18.82 8.11 19.75
N ASP A 402 19.26 9.37 19.87
CA ASP A 402 20.45 9.93 19.19
C ASP A 402 20.40 9.85 17.65
N LEU A 403 19.21 9.65 17.05
CA LEU A 403 19.03 9.51 15.60
C LEU A 403 19.11 10.86 14.88
N ILE A 404 18.66 11.92 15.55
CA ILE A 404 18.72 13.30 15.05
C ILE A 404 19.41 14.22 16.07
N SER A 405 19.77 15.44 15.64
CA SER A 405 20.49 16.44 16.47
C SER A 405 19.57 17.38 17.24
#